data_AF-A0A2S2NVB3-F1
#
_entry.id   AF-A0A2S2NVB3-F1
#
_cell.length_a   1.000
_cell.length_b   1.000
_cell.length_c   1.000
_cell.angle_alpha   90.00
_cell.angle_beta   90.00
_cell.angle_gamma   90.00
#
_symmetry.space_group_name_H-M   'P 1'
#
loop_
_entity.id
_entity.type
_entity.pdbx_description
1 polymer ?
#
loop_
_entity_poly.entity_id
_entity_poly.type
_entity_poly.pdbx_seq_one_letter_code
_entity_poly.pdbx_strand_id
1 'polypeptide(L)'
;AKSLLPKAKPGESYQARIAPNHLNVLLNLANLIAKNQTRLEEADMLYRQAISMRSDYTQAYINRGDVLLKLNRTKEAQEVYERALFYDTDNPDIYYNVSTEYLS
;
A
#
# COMPACT_ATOMS: atom_id res chain seq x y z
N ALA A 1 6.21 22.01 0.19
CA ALA A 1 6.20 20.60 -0.26
C ALA A 1 5.11 20.25 -1.29
N LYS A 2 3.95 20.93 -1.35
CA LYS A 2 2.83 20.60 -2.27
C LYS A 2 3.04 20.94 -3.77
N SER A 3 4.16 21.57 -4.16
CA SER A 3 4.35 22.13 -5.51
C SER A 3 5.15 21.26 -6.49
N LEU A 4 5.50 20.02 -6.13
CA LEU A 4 6.28 19.13 -7.00
C LEU A 4 5.45 18.01 -7.65
N LEU A 5 4.14 17.97 -7.40
CA LEU A 5 3.28 16.93 -7.97
C LEU A 5 2.69 17.40 -9.31
N PRO A 6 2.95 16.70 -10.43
CA PRO A 6 2.41 17.07 -11.74
C PRO A 6 0.89 16.91 -11.76
N LYS A 7 0.18 17.89 -12.33
CA LYS A 7 -1.29 17.87 -12.49
C LYS A 7 -1.70 16.77 -13.48
N ALA A 8 -2.65 15.91 -13.09
CA ALA A 8 -3.27 14.89 -13.95
C ALA A 8 -3.73 15.47 -15.30
N LYS A 9 -3.38 14.85 -16.43
CA LYS A 9 -4.02 15.16 -17.74
C LYS A 9 -5.03 14.03 -18.00
N PRO A 10 -6.26 14.36 -18.43
CA PRO A 10 -7.25 13.36 -18.82
C PRO A 10 -6.72 12.50 -19.99
N GLY A 11 -6.80 11.17 -19.87
CA GLY A 11 -6.51 10.23 -20.96
C GLY A 11 -5.13 9.55 -20.96
N GLU A 12 -4.19 9.93 -20.10
CA GLU A 12 -2.97 9.15 -19.84
C GLU A 12 -3.22 8.21 -18.64
N SER A 13 -2.99 6.90 -18.79
CA SER A 13 -3.02 6.00 -17.64
C SER A 13 -1.93 6.42 -16.64
N TYR A 14 -2.22 6.31 -15.34
CA TYR A 14 -1.34 6.72 -14.23
C TYR A 14 0.10 6.19 -14.36
N GLN A 15 0.28 5.09 -15.10
CA GLN A 15 1.57 4.42 -15.35
C GLN A 15 2.64 5.34 -15.95
N ALA A 16 2.28 6.36 -16.73
CA ALA A 16 3.27 7.17 -17.45
C ALA A 16 3.95 8.27 -16.62
N ARG A 17 3.48 8.58 -15.41
CA ARG A 17 3.85 9.85 -14.71
C ARG A 17 4.75 9.72 -13.51
N ILE A 18 4.75 8.58 -12.85
CA ILE A 18 5.66 8.31 -11.74
C ILE A 18 6.61 7.23 -12.23
N ALA A 19 7.89 7.56 -12.35
CA ALA A 19 8.89 6.56 -12.68
C ALA A 19 8.75 5.40 -11.67
N PRO A 20 8.60 4.14 -12.13
CA PRO A 20 8.45 2.98 -11.25
C PRO A 20 9.46 2.93 -10.10
N ASN A 21 10.66 3.48 -10.35
CA ASN A 21 11.74 3.63 -9.39
C ASN A 21 11.34 4.41 -8.12
N HIS A 22 10.51 5.45 -8.21
CA HIS A 22 10.09 6.22 -7.03
C HIS A 22 9.17 5.42 -6.11
N LEU A 23 8.26 4.62 -6.67
CA LEU A 23 7.37 3.75 -5.89
C LEU A 23 8.15 2.62 -5.23
N ASN A 24 9.10 2.02 -5.96
CA ASN A 24 9.96 0.97 -5.44
C ASN A 24 10.82 1.47 -4.26
N VAL A 25 11.33 2.70 -4.33
CA VAL A 25 12.10 3.30 -3.22
C VAL A 25 11.23 3.48 -1.98
N LEU A 26 10.00 3.99 -2.13
CA LEU A 26 9.08 4.15 -1.00
C LEU A 26 8.71 2.81 -0.36
N LEU A 27 8.41 1.79 -1.17
CA LEU A 27 8.13 0.45 -0.65
C LEU A 27 9.33 -0.17 0.06
N ASN A 28 10.51 -0.09 -0.54
CA ASN A 28 11.72 -0.67 0.05
C ASN A 28 12.07 0.01 1.37
N LEU A 29 11.91 1.33 1.45
CA LEU A 29 12.10 2.08 2.69
C LEU A 29 11.06 1.70 3.75
N ALA A 30 9.79 1.64 3.37
CA ALA A 30 8.70 1.23 4.28
C ALA A 30 8.92 -0.17 4.82
N ASN A 31 9.28 -1.13 3.95
CA ASN A 31 9.60 -2.51 4.32
C ASN A 31 10.79 -2.59 5.30
N LEU A 32 11.82 -1.77 5.08
CA LEU A 32 12.98 -1.71 5.97
C LEU A 32 12.60 -1.17 7.35
N ILE A 33 11.82 -0.09 7.39
CA ILE A 33 11.36 0.55 8.63
C ILE A 33 10.41 -0.37 9.41
N ALA A 34 9.54 -1.09 8.71
CA ALA A 34 8.57 -2.02 9.30
C ALA A 34 9.20 -3.23 10.03
N LYS A 35 10.53 -3.41 9.93
CA LYS A 35 11.29 -4.37 10.75
C LYS A 35 11.47 -3.91 12.19
N ASN A 36 11.25 -2.63 12.49
CA ASN A 36 11.30 -2.08 13.83
C ASN A 36 9.88 -1.79 14.32
N GLN A 37 9.44 -2.51 15.36
CA GLN A 37 8.13 -2.36 15.97
C GLN A 37 7.80 -0.93 16.43
N THR A 38 8.79 -0.11 16.79
CA THR A 38 8.54 1.27 17.26
C THR A 38 8.35 2.28 16.12
N ARG A 39 8.49 1.84 14.86
CA ARG A 39 8.40 2.70 13.68
C ARG A 39 7.31 2.24 12.71
N LEU A 40 6.37 1.43 13.17
CA LEU A 40 5.30 0.88 12.33
C LEU A 40 4.39 1.98 11.77
N GLU A 41 4.12 3.04 12.53
CA GLU A 41 3.36 4.20 12.08
C GLU A 41 4.08 4.94 10.94
N GLU A 42 5.41 5.01 10.98
CA GLU A 42 6.21 5.60 9.90
C GLU A 42 6.15 4.75 8.63
N ALA A 43 6.20 3.43 8.78
CA ALA A 43 5.98 2.53 7.65
C ALA A 43 4.57 2.68 7.05
N ASP A 44 3.51 2.76 7.88
CA ASP A 44 2.13 3.02 7.43
C ASP A 44 2.05 4.33 6.61
N MET A 45 2.70 5.41 7.07
CA MET A 45 2.74 6.67 6.33
C MET A 45 3.39 6.54 4.94
N LEU A 46 4.49 5.78 4.82
CA LEU A 46 5.17 5.58 3.54
C LEU A 46 4.34 4.74 2.57
N TYR A 47 3.63 3.71 3.04
CA TYR A 47 2.71 2.97 2.19
C TYR A 47 1.54 3.84 1.73
N ARG A 48 0.96 4.66 2.63
CA ARG A 48 -0.08 5.64 2.25
C ARG A 48 0.43 6.62 1.19
N GLN A 49 1.69 7.04 1.27
CA GLN A 49 2.31 7.87 0.25
C GLN A 49 2.43 7.13 -1.08
N ALA A 50 2.92 5.89 -1.10
CA ALA A 50 3.02 5.08 -2.31
C ALA A 50 1.64 4.88 -2.97
N ILE A 51 0.61 4.55 -2.18
CA ILE A 51 -0.79 4.42 -2.61
C ILE A 51 -1.33 5.74 -3.20
N SER A 52 -1.02 6.88 -2.56
CA SER A 52 -1.45 8.19 -3.07
C SER A 52 -0.82 8.57 -4.41
N MET A 53 0.37 8.02 -4.70
CA MET A 53 1.07 8.22 -5.96
C MET A 53 0.58 7.26 -7.05
N ARG A 54 0.22 6.03 -6.67
CA ARG A 54 -0.34 5.02 -7.56
C ARG A 54 -1.34 4.14 -6.83
N SER A 55 -2.63 4.38 -7.07
CA SER A 55 -3.73 3.71 -6.38
C SER A 55 -3.94 2.25 -6.82
N ASP A 56 -3.50 1.86 -8.02
CA ASP A 56 -3.51 0.48 -8.50
C ASP A 56 -2.25 -0.30 -8.06
N TYR A 57 -1.46 0.21 -7.11
CA TYR A 57 -0.28 -0.49 -6.63
C TYR A 57 -0.57 -1.49 -5.51
N THR A 58 -1.11 -2.64 -5.88
CA THR A 58 -1.57 -3.71 -4.96
C THR A 58 -0.57 -4.07 -3.86
N GLN A 59 0.72 -4.20 -4.17
CA GLN A 59 1.76 -4.55 -3.20
C GLN A 59 1.87 -3.54 -2.03
N ALA A 60 1.60 -2.26 -2.27
CA ALA A 60 1.59 -1.25 -1.22
C ALA A 60 0.43 -1.45 -0.23
N TYR A 61 -0.71 -1.93 -0.71
CA TYR A 61 -1.85 -2.26 0.14
C TYR A 61 -1.55 -3.50 0.98
N ILE A 62 -1.05 -4.58 0.37
CA ILE A 62 -0.71 -5.82 1.09
C ILE A 62 0.24 -5.52 2.26
N ASN A 63 1.37 -4.86 1.98
CA ASN A 63 2.37 -4.58 3.00
C ASN A 63 1.87 -3.59 4.07
N ARG A 64 0.96 -2.68 3.71
CA ARG A 64 0.29 -1.80 4.67
C ARG A 64 -0.63 -2.58 5.60
N GLY A 65 -1.39 -3.54 5.08
CA GLY A 65 -2.23 -4.43 5.88
C GLY A 65 -1.42 -5.14 6.96
N ASP A 66 -0.27 -5.71 6.60
CA ASP A 66 0.61 -6.41 7.54
C ASP A 66 1.11 -5.49 8.67
N VAL A 67 1.44 -4.24 8.32
CA VAL A 67 1.84 -3.23 9.31
C VAL A 67 0.68 -2.84 10.22
N LEU A 68 -0.54 -2.71 9.69
CA LEU A 68 -1.73 -2.41 10.49
C LEU A 68 -2.08 -3.55 11.45
N LEU A 69 -1.90 -4.81 11.03
CA LEU A 69 -2.04 -5.96 11.92
C LEU A 69 -1.02 -5.91 13.08
N LYS A 70 0.25 -5.60 12.79
CA LYS A 70 1.28 -5.42 13.84
C LYS A 70 0.96 -4.27 14.80
N LEU A 71 0.19 -3.28 14.36
CA LEU A 71 -0.32 -2.17 15.15
C LEU A 71 -1.64 -2.49 15.88
N ASN A 72 -2.17 -3.70 15.76
CA ASN A 72 -3.51 -4.09 16.25
C ASN A 72 -4.67 -3.25 15.66
N ARG A 73 -4.48 -2.70 14.45
CA ARG A 73 -5.49 -1.92 13.71
C ARG A 73 -6.21 -2.79 12.69
N THR A 74 -6.76 -3.90 13.17
CA THR A 74 -7.28 -5.00 12.35
C THR A 74 -8.36 -4.58 11.35
N LYS A 75 -9.33 -3.75 11.78
CA LYS A 75 -10.38 -3.24 10.88
C LYS A 75 -9.81 -2.46 9.70
N GLU A 76 -8.79 -1.64 9.94
CA GLU A 76 -8.14 -0.88 8.86
C GLU A 76 -7.30 -1.77 7.95
N ALA A 77 -6.71 -2.85 8.49
CA ALA A 77 -6.00 -3.83 7.68
C ALA A 77 -6.96 -4.52 6.70
N GLN A 78 -8.15 -4.91 7.17
CA GLN A 78 -9.20 -5.50 6.34
C GLN A 78 -9.60 -4.55 5.19
N GLU A 79 -9.94 -3.30 5.50
CA GLU A 79 -10.31 -2.31 4.46
C GLU A 79 -9.21 -2.13 3.40
N VAL A 80 -7.95 -2.26 3.80
CA VAL A 80 -6.81 -2.15 2.90
C VAL A 80 -6.67 -3.38 2.01
N TYR A 81 -6.82 -4.59 2.55
CA TYR A 81 -6.76 -5.81 1.75
C TYR A 81 -7.95 -5.91 0.78
N GLU A 82 -9.15 -5.48 1.19
CA GLU A 82 -10.32 -5.40 0.30
C GLU A 82 -10.08 -4.42 -0.86
N ARG A 83 -9.42 -3.29 -0.61
CA ARG A 83 -8.97 -2.40 -1.69
C ARG A 83 -7.92 -3.03 -2.58
N ALA A 84 -7.02 -3.84 -2.02
CA ALA A 84 -6.04 -4.59 -2.83
C ALA A 84 -6.74 -5.56 -3.79
N LEU A 85 -7.73 -6.32 -3.30
CA LEU A 85 -8.56 -7.21 -4.12
C LEU A 85 -9.31 -6.47 -5.22
N PHE A 86 -9.80 -5.26 -4.96
CA PHE A 86 -10.48 -4.45 -5.99
C PHE A 86 -9.57 -4.16 -7.19
N TYR A 87 -8.26 -3.95 -6.97
CA TYR A 87 -7.31 -3.68 -8.05
C TYR A 87 -6.71 -4.95 -8.67
N ASP A 88 -6.68 -6.05 -7.93
CA ASP A 88 -6.09 -7.31 -8.35
C ASP A 88 -6.91 -8.49 -7.82
N THR A 89 -8.04 -8.74 -8.50
CA THR A 89 -9.04 -9.74 -8.09
C THR A 89 -8.55 -11.18 -8.22
N ASP A 90 -7.45 -11.45 -8.92
CA ASP A 90 -6.97 -12.82 -9.17
C ASP A 90 -5.72 -13.17 -8.35
N ASN A 91 -5.32 -12.31 -7.40
CA ASN A 91 -4.09 -12.49 -6.64
C ASN A 91 -4.29 -13.37 -5.38
N PRO A 92 -3.77 -14.61 -5.38
CA PRO A 92 -4.01 -15.57 -4.30
C PRO A 92 -3.39 -15.13 -2.97
N ASP A 93 -2.33 -14.32 -2.97
CA ASP A 93 -1.68 -13.84 -1.75
C ASP A 93 -2.60 -12.90 -0.96
N ILE A 94 -3.43 -12.12 -1.66
CA ILE A 94 -4.41 -11.24 -1.04
C ILE A 94 -5.55 -12.07 -0.45
N TYR A 95 -6.01 -13.10 -1.16
CA TYR A 95 -7.04 -14.01 -0.64
C TYR A 95 -6.59 -14.72 0.62
N TYR A 96 -5.33 -15.13 0.72
CA TYR A 96 -4.81 -15.72 1.96
C TYR A 96 -4.91 -14.74 3.13
N ASN A 97 -4.44 -13.50 2.96
CA ASN A 97 -4.44 -12.49 4.02
C ASN A 97 -5.86 -12.01 4.39
N VAL A 98 -6.79 -11.99 3.44
CA VAL A 98 -8.21 -11.70 3.70
C VAL A 98 -8.88 -12.89 4.39
N SER A 99 -8.69 -14.11 3.89
CA SER A 99 -9.38 -15.31 4.38
C SER A 99 -8.97 -15.70 5.80
N THR A 100 -7.72 -15.46 6.20
CA THR A 100 -7.28 -15.71 7.58
C THR A 100 -7.98 -14.82 8.59
N GLU A 101 -8.39 -13.61 8.20
CA GLU A 101 -9.10 -12.67 9.08
C GLU A 101 -10.61 -12.94 9.14
N TYR A 102 -11.23 -13.34 8.02
CA TYR A 102 -12.66 -13.70 8.02
C TYR A 102 -12.98 -14.95 8.86
N LEU A 103 -11.97 -15.74 9.23
CA LEU A 103 -12.12 -17.00 9.96
C LEU A 103 -11.70 -16.92 11.45
N SER A 104 -11.20 -15.78 11.93
CA SER A 104 -10.82 -15.54 13.34
C SER A 104 -11.86 -14.73 14.10
#